data_AF-A0A1H1Y7H8-F1
#
_entry.id   AF-A0A1H1Y7H8-F1
#
_cell.length_a   1.000
_cell.length_b   1.000
_cell.length_c   1.000
_cell.angle_alpha   90.00
_cell.angle_beta   90.00
_cell.angle_gamma   90.00
#
_symmetry.space_group_name_H-M   'P 1'
#
loop_
_entity.id
_entity.type
_entity.pdbx_description
1 polymer ?
#
loop_
_entity_poly.entity_id
_entity_poly.type
_entity_poly.pdbx_seq_one_letter_code
_entity_poly.pdbx_strand_id
1 'polypeptide(L)'
;MITVNGLPIHPLLVHFVLVLLPGASLLAILGSVWPAAQRKFTFLTPLLALVGLILVPITVTAGENLADHMGIGAAINEHATLARRILPFAIGLFVTSAGQWAYLRFVRRRTWMTVLIALLVIAAAIATTVQVVLTGDAGAHAVWGGIGGAK
;
A
#
# COMPACT_ATOMS: atom_id res chain seq x y z
N MET A 1 -20.59 -5.93 11.96
CA MET A 1 -20.21 -5.24 10.71
C MET A 1 -20.05 -3.74 10.95
N ILE A 2 -18.95 -3.12 10.47
CA ILE A 2 -18.75 -1.66 10.53
C ILE A 2 -19.34 -1.05 9.26
N THR A 3 -20.26 -0.09 9.39
CA THR A 3 -21.01 0.48 8.27
C THR A 3 -20.97 2.00 8.24
N VAL A 4 -21.16 2.57 7.05
CA VAL A 4 -21.35 4.01 6.80
C VAL A 4 -22.54 4.14 5.86
N ASN A 5 -23.56 4.92 6.24
CA ASN A 5 -24.81 5.06 5.48
C ASN A 5 -25.47 3.72 5.12
N GLY A 6 -25.38 2.72 6.02
CA GLY A 6 -25.94 1.38 5.80
C GLY A 6 -25.11 0.45 4.92
N LEU A 7 -23.99 0.91 4.35
CA LEU A 7 -23.08 0.10 3.54
C LEU A 7 -21.83 -0.33 4.32
N PRO A 8 -21.23 -1.49 4.04
CA PRO A 8 -19.95 -1.88 4.63
C PRO A 8 -18.88 -0.82 4.40
N ILE A 9 -18.10 -0.50 5.44
CA ILE A 9 -17.03 0.51 5.32
C ILE A 9 -15.83 0.02 4.50
N HIS A 10 -15.64 -1.31 4.39
CA HIS A 10 -14.46 -1.92 3.78
C HIS A 10 -14.20 -1.46 2.34
N PRO A 11 -15.18 -1.48 1.41
CA PRO A 11 -14.97 -0.96 0.06
C PRO A 11 -14.48 0.50 0.03
N LEU A 12 -15.01 1.38 0.89
CA LEU A 12 -14.55 2.78 0.95
C LEU A 12 -13.07 2.84 1.35
N LEU A 13 -12.70 2.15 2.43
CA LEU A 13 -11.32 2.11 2.90
C LEU A 13 -10.35 1.49 1.89
N VAL A 14 -10.77 0.44 1.18
CA VAL A 14 -9.96 -0.20 0.13
C VAL A 14 -9.62 0.78 -0.98
N HIS A 15 -10.56 1.63 -1.43
CA HIS A 15 -10.27 2.64 -2.46
C HIS A 15 -9.19 3.64 -1.98
N PHE A 16 -9.23 4.05 -0.71
CA PHE A 16 -8.18 4.88 -0.14
C PHE A 16 -6.83 4.16 -0.15
N VAL A 17 -6.75 2.93 0.35
CA VAL A 17 -5.47 2.18 0.43
C VAL A 17 -4.90 1.85 -0.95
N LEU A 18 -5.76 1.43 -1.89
CA LEU A 18 -5.44 1.12 -3.29
C LEU A 18 -4.79 2.30 -4.02
N VAL A 19 -5.24 3.53 -3.75
CA VAL A 19 -4.67 4.72 -4.40
C VAL A 19 -3.46 5.23 -3.62
N LEU A 20 -3.55 5.24 -2.29
CA LEU A 20 -2.56 5.86 -1.42
C LEU A 20 -1.21 5.14 -1.45
N LEU A 21 -1.18 3.81 -1.32
CA LEU A 21 0.09 3.06 -1.25
C LEU A 21 0.84 3.02 -2.60
N PRO A 22 0.20 2.76 -3.76
CA PRO A 22 0.84 2.93 -5.06
C PRO A 22 1.22 4.38 -5.34
N GLY A 23 0.41 5.36 -4.93
CA GLY A 23 0.74 6.78 -5.04
C GLY A 23 1.99 7.16 -4.22
N ALA A 24 2.08 6.70 -2.97
CA ALA A 24 3.28 6.86 -2.15
C ALA A 24 4.49 6.14 -2.76
N SER A 25 4.29 4.96 -3.34
CA SER A 25 5.33 4.18 -4.03
C SER A 25 5.88 4.93 -5.25
N LEU A 26 5.01 5.52 -6.07
CA LEU A 26 5.40 6.35 -7.22
C LEU A 26 6.20 7.58 -6.76
N LEU A 27 5.72 8.29 -5.74
CA LEU A 27 6.44 9.44 -5.18
C LEU A 27 7.79 9.03 -4.55
N ALA A 28 7.88 7.84 -3.98
CA ALA A 28 9.11 7.29 -3.44
C ALA A 28 10.14 7.07 -4.55
N ILE A 29 9.74 6.41 -5.64
CA ILE A 29 10.59 6.18 -6.82
C ILE A 29 11.04 7.51 -7.43
N LEU A 30 10.10 8.44 -7.68
CA LEU A 30 10.42 9.77 -8.21
C LEU A 30 11.38 10.53 -7.28
N GLY A 31 11.17 10.46 -5.97
CA GLY A 31 12.07 11.04 -4.98
C GLY A 31 13.47 10.41 -4.99
N SER A 32 13.60 9.12 -5.32
CA SER A 32 14.88 8.43 -5.38
C SER A 32 15.67 8.72 -6.67
N VAL A 33 14.99 8.90 -7.81
CA VAL A 33 15.64 9.07 -9.12
C VAL A 33 15.71 10.52 -9.61
N TRP A 34 14.93 11.44 -9.03
CA TRP A 34 14.83 12.83 -9.50
C TRP A 34 15.29 13.84 -8.42
N PRO A 35 16.56 14.27 -8.42
CA PRO A 35 17.13 15.16 -7.40
C PRO A 35 16.42 16.52 -7.27
N ALA A 36 15.92 17.10 -8.36
CA ALA A 36 15.14 18.33 -8.30
C ALA A 36 13.79 18.17 -7.59
N ALA A 37 13.15 16.99 -7.68
CA ALA A 37 11.89 16.67 -7.01
C ALA A 37 12.08 16.47 -5.49
N GLN A 38 13.28 16.03 -5.06
CA GLN A 38 13.66 15.86 -3.65
C GLN A 38 13.62 17.14 -2.80
N ARG A 39 13.43 18.32 -3.40
CA ARG A 39 13.26 19.54 -2.60
C ARG A 39 11.80 19.81 -2.24
N LYS A 40 10.85 19.28 -3.01
CA LYS A 40 9.40 19.55 -2.86
C LYS A 40 8.61 18.40 -2.26
N PHE A 41 8.93 17.14 -2.59
CA PHE A 41 8.06 16.00 -2.28
C PHE A 41 8.53 15.10 -1.14
N THR A 42 9.70 15.35 -0.59
CA THR A 42 10.40 14.36 0.24
C THR A 42 9.74 14.13 1.60
N PHE A 43 9.02 15.11 2.15
CA PHE A 43 8.23 14.91 3.37
C PHE A 43 6.86 14.27 3.07
N LEU A 44 6.34 14.48 1.85
CA LEU A 44 5.02 14.00 1.46
C LEU A 44 5.02 12.48 1.31
N THR A 45 6.06 11.90 0.72
CA THR A 45 6.20 10.45 0.56
C THR A 45 6.08 9.67 1.88
N PRO A 46 6.91 9.93 2.92
CA PRO A 46 6.80 9.20 4.19
C PRO A 46 5.49 9.51 4.93
N LEU A 47 4.92 10.72 4.77
CA LEU A 47 3.61 11.04 5.34
C LEU A 47 2.51 10.17 4.73
N LEU A 48 2.45 10.07 3.40
CA LEU A 48 1.46 9.23 2.72
C LEU A 48 1.67 7.75 3.04
N ALA A 49 2.93 7.29 3.09
CA ALA A 49 3.25 5.93 3.50
C ALA A 49 2.83 5.64 4.94
N LEU A 50 2.97 6.61 5.86
CA LEU A 50 2.51 6.49 7.25
C LEU A 50 0.99 6.41 7.33
N VAL A 51 0.26 7.26 6.60
CA VAL A 51 -1.20 7.19 6.54
C VAL A 51 -1.65 5.84 5.98
N GLY A 52 -0.99 5.35 4.93
CA GLY A 52 -1.24 4.02 4.38
C GLY A 52 -0.97 2.91 5.39
N LEU A 53 0.16 2.97 6.10
CA LEU A 53 0.52 2.04 7.16
C LEU A 53 -0.55 1.97 8.27
N ILE A 54 -1.13 3.10 8.65
CA ILE A 54 -2.22 3.17 9.65
C ILE A 54 -3.53 2.62 9.07
N LEU A 55 -3.86 2.95 7.81
CA LEU A 55 -5.11 2.52 7.18
C LEU A 55 -5.14 1.02 6.85
N VAL A 56 -4.01 0.39 6.55
CA VAL A 56 -3.94 -1.04 6.21
C VAL A 56 -4.60 -1.93 7.27
N PRO A 57 -4.20 -1.93 8.56
CA PRO A 57 -4.83 -2.79 9.56
C PRO A 57 -6.32 -2.48 9.75
N ILE A 58 -6.70 -1.19 9.71
CA ILE A 58 -8.11 -0.78 9.80
C ILE A 58 -8.93 -1.38 8.65
N THR A 59 -8.39 -1.33 7.43
CA THR A 59 -9.03 -1.85 6.22
C THR A 59 -9.14 -3.38 6.24
N VAL A 60 -8.10 -4.07 6.71
CA VAL A 60 -8.08 -5.53 6.89
C VAL A 60 -9.14 -5.95 7.91
N THR A 61 -9.17 -5.33 9.09
CA THR A 61 -10.19 -5.65 10.11
C THR A 61 -11.60 -5.36 9.61
N ALA A 62 -11.81 -4.27 8.87
CA ALA A 62 -13.11 -3.99 8.25
C ALA A 62 -13.51 -5.07 7.23
N GLY A 63 -12.55 -5.62 6.48
CA GLY A 63 -12.76 -6.69 5.52
C GLY A 63 -13.05 -8.04 6.17
N GLU A 64 -12.35 -8.38 7.23
CA GLU A 64 -12.59 -9.61 8.01
C GLU A 64 -13.99 -9.60 8.62
N ASN A 65 -14.40 -8.48 9.22
CA ASN A 65 -15.78 -8.30 9.71
C ASN A 65 -16.84 -8.44 8.60
N LEU A 66 -16.51 -8.08 7.36
CA LEU A 66 -17.41 -8.21 6.22
C LEU A 66 -17.47 -9.66 5.73
N ALA A 67 -16.32 -10.34 5.69
CA ALA A 67 -16.19 -11.73 5.26
C ALA A 67 -17.05 -12.68 6.11
N ASP A 68 -17.15 -12.42 7.42
CA ASP A 68 -18.02 -13.19 8.35
C ASP A 68 -19.50 -13.21 7.92
N HIS A 69 -19.94 -12.23 7.12
CA HIS A 69 -21.32 -12.09 6.65
C HIS A 69 -21.52 -12.51 5.19
N MET A 70 -20.45 -12.75 4.43
CA MET A 70 -20.51 -13.10 3.00
C MET A 70 -20.43 -14.61 2.74
N GLY A 71 -20.18 -15.42 3.78
CA GLY A 71 -19.98 -16.86 3.64
C GLY A 71 -18.58 -17.22 3.13
N ILE A 72 -18.22 -18.50 3.26
CA ILE A 72 -16.87 -18.98 2.93
C ILE A 72 -16.75 -19.20 1.42
N GLY A 73 -15.96 -18.37 0.74
CA GLY A 73 -15.57 -18.53 -0.66
C GLY A 73 -14.05 -18.58 -0.83
N ALA A 74 -13.54 -19.45 -1.69
CA ALA A 74 -12.10 -19.59 -1.94
C ALA A 74 -11.45 -18.25 -2.34
N ALA A 75 -12.11 -17.47 -3.20
CA ALA A 75 -11.65 -16.16 -3.61
C ALA A 75 -11.62 -15.12 -2.48
N ILE A 76 -12.60 -15.15 -1.56
CA ILE A 76 -12.62 -14.28 -0.37
C ILE A 76 -11.43 -14.61 0.54
N ASN A 77 -11.16 -15.90 0.76
CA ASN A 77 -10.03 -16.36 1.57
C ASN A 77 -8.68 -16.00 0.96
N GLU A 78 -8.55 -16.09 -0.36
CA GLU A 78 -7.35 -15.67 -1.09
C GLU A 78 -7.11 -14.17 -0.95
N HIS A 79 -8.13 -13.35 -1.21
CA HIS A 79 -8.07 -11.90 -1.01
C HIS A 79 -7.67 -11.53 0.42
N ALA A 80 -8.32 -12.12 1.43
CA ALA A 80 -8.02 -11.86 2.84
C ALA A 80 -6.57 -12.27 3.22
N THR A 81 -6.08 -13.37 2.66
CA THR A 81 -4.70 -13.83 2.89
C THR A 81 -3.67 -12.88 2.28
N LEU A 82 -3.92 -12.39 1.07
CA LEU A 82 -3.06 -11.39 0.43
C LEU A 82 -3.15 -10.03 1.15
N ALA A 83 -4.33 -9.62 1.60
CA ALA A 83 -4.54 -8.37 2.33
C ALA A 83 -3.73 -8.32 3.63
N ARG A 84 -3.73 -9.40 4.42
CA ARG A 84 -2.92 -9.51 5.66
C ARG A 84 -1.42 -9.36 5.41
N ARG A 85 -0.94 -9.72 4.21
CA ARG A 85 0.48 -9.57 3.84
C ARG A 85 0.86 -8.13 3.51
N ILE A 86 -0.08 -7.20 3.26
CA ILE A 86 0.24 -5.81 2.91
C ILE A 86 1.00 -5.10 4.03
N LEU A 87 0.67 -5.36 5.30
CA LEU A 87 1.20 -4.64 6.45
C LEU A 87 2.75 -4.57 6.49
N PRO A 88 3.51 -5.69 6.40
CA PRO A 88 4.97 -5.62 6.36
C PRO A 88 5.52 -4.83 5.18
N PHE A 89 4.88 -4.83 4.00
CA PHE A 89 5.31 -4.01 2.86
C PHE A 89 5.06 -2.52 3.12
N ALA A 90 3.91 -2.16 3.70
CA ALA A 90 3.62 -0.78 4.10
C ALA A 90 4.61 -0.26 5.14
N ILE A 91 5.01 -1.11 6.11
CA ILE A 91 6.09 -0.80 7.06
C ILE A 91 7.41 -0.55 6.32
N GLY A 92 7.79 -1.46 5.41
CA GLY A 92 9.02 -1.32 4.61
C GLY A 92 9.05 -0.03 3.79
N LEU A 93 7.95 0.31 3.14
CA LEU A 93 7.81 1.55 2.38
C LEU A 93 7.93 2.78 3.29
N PHE A 94 7.25 2.80 4.44
CA PHE A 94 7.34 3.90 5.40
C PHE A 94 8.77 4.07 5.94
N VAL A 95 9.38 2.99 6.43
CA VAL A 95 10.73 3.05 7.03
C VAL A 95 11.77 3.50 6.02
N THR A 96 11.76 2.92 4.81
CA THR A 96 12.74 3.29 3.78
C THR A 96 12.54 4.72 3.29
N SER A 97 11.29 5.15 3.04
CA SER A 97 11.01 6.53 2.59
C SER A 97 11.28 7.58 3.68
N ALA A 98 10.96 7.28 4.95
CA ALA A 98 11.28 8.14 6.08
C ALA A 98 12.79 8.22 6.31
N GLY A 99 13.50 7.10 6.19
CA GLY A 99 14.95 7.03 6.24
C GLY A 99 15.61 7.86 5.13
N GLN A 100 15.10 7.75 3.90
CA GLN A 100 15.55 8.59 2.78
C GLN A 100 15.31 10.08 3.06
N TRP A 101 14.12 10.45 3.54
CA TRP A 101 13.82 11.83 3.90
C TRP A 101 14.75 12.37 4.98
N ALA A 102 14.94 11.63 6.07
CA ALA A 102 15.84 12.01 7.16
C ALA A 102 17.29 12.13 6.69
N TYR A 103 17.78 11.17 5.90
CA TYR A 103 19.11 11.19 5.32
C TYR A 103 19.33 12.44 4.46
N LEU A 104 18.40 12.74 3.56
CA LEU A 104 18.50 13.89 2.65
C LEU A 104 18.40 15.24 3.37
N ARG A 105 17.78 15.28 4.56
CA ARG A 105 17.53 16.50 5.35
C ARG A 105 18.63 16.81 6.36
N PHE A 106 19.19 15.78 7.02
CA PHE A 106 20.02 15.95 8.20
C PHE A 106 21.46 15.42 8.05
N VAL A 107 21.76 14.62 7.02
CA VAL A 107 23.05 13.95 6.89
C VAL A 107 23.86 14.51 5.72
N ARG A 108 25.19 14.64 5.90
CA ARG A 108 26.09 15.00 4.80
C ARG A 108 26.17 13.85 3.79
N ARG A 109 25.78 14.14 2.55
CA ARG A 109 25.58 13.14 1.51
C ARG A 109 26.89 12.46 1.12
N ARG A 110 26.84 11.13 1.01
CA ARG A 110 27.86 10.27 0.40
C ARG A 110 27.20 9.52 -0.75
N THR A 111 27.84 9.50 -1.92
CA THR A 111 27.24 8.96 -3.15
C THR A 111 26.78 7.51 -2.99
N TRP A 112 27.63 6.63 -2.45
CA TRP A 112 27.30 5.22 -2.28
C TRP A 112 26.11 4.99 -1.33
N MET A 113 26.00 5.76 -0.23
CA MET A 113 24.87 5.67 0.70
C MET A 113 23.58 6.15 0.03
N THR A 114 23.67 7.21 -0.78
CA THR A 114 22.51 7.74 -1.52
C THR A 114 21.98 6.70 -2.50
N VAL A 115 22.88 6.02 -3.22
CA VAL A 115 22.51 4.94 -4.14
C VAL A 115 21.90 3.76 -3.38
N LEU A 116 22.52 3.31 -2.27
CA LEU A 116 22.00 2.21 -1.47
C LEU A 116 20.58 2.50 -0.93
N ILE A 117 20.36 3.68 -0.36
CA ILE A 117 19.05 4.10 0.16
C ILE A 117 18.02 4.15 -0.98
N ALA A 118 18.40 4.72 -2.14
CA ALA A 118 17.51 4.77 -3.30
C ALA A 118 17.09 3.37 -3.77
N LEU A 119 18.02 2.40 -3.83
CA LEU A 119 17.70 1.02 -4.20
C LEU A 119 16.74 0.36 -3.20
N LEU A 120 16.95 0.56 -1.90
CA LEU A 120 16.08 0.02 -0.86
C LEU A 120 14.66 0.61 -0.94
N VAL A 121 14.55 1.92 -1.16
CA VAL A 121 13.25 2.61 -1.34
C VAL A 121 12.53 2.10 -2.57
N ILE A 122 13.23 1.99 -3.71
CA ILE A 122 12.64 1.50 -4.97
C ILE A 122 12.17 0.05 -4.82
N ALA A 123 12.98 -0.81 -4.19
CA ALA A 123 12.60 -2.20 -3.93
C ALA A 123 11.34 -2.30 -3.05
N ALA A 124 11.27 -1.52 -1.97
CA ALA A 124 10.09 -1.47 -1.10
C ALA A 124 8.85 -0.93 -1.83
N ALA A 125 9.01 0.09 -2.66
CA ALA A 125 7.92 0.68 -3.47
C ALA A 125 7.36 -0.31 -4.49
N ILE A 126 8.23 -1.04 -5.21
CA ILE A 126 7.81 -2.08 -6.15
C ILE A 126 7.09 -3.21 -5.41
N ALA A 127 7.69 -3.73 -4.33
CA ALA A 127 7.10 -4.83 -3.56
C ALA A 127 5.72 -4.45 -2.99
N THR A 128 5.58 -3.23 -2.46
CA THR A 128 4.29 -2.72 -1.96
C THR A 128 3.26 -2.63 -3.07
N THR A 129 3.63 -2.06 -4.23
CA THR A 129 2.73 -1.92 -5.37
C THR A 129 2.27 -3.28 -5.88
N VAL A 130 3.19 -4.24 -6.05
CA VAL A 130 2.87 -5.61 -6.45
C VAL A 130 1.89 -6.26 -5.46
N GLN A 131 2.15 -6.18 -4.16
CA GLN A 131 1.27 -6.77 -3.16
C GLN A 131 -0.14 -6.14 -3.18
N VAL A 132 -0.24 -4.83 -3.37
CA VAL A 132 -1.53 -4.13 -3.51
C VAL A 132 -2.27 -4.60 -4.77
N VAL A 133 -1.59 -4.72 -5.90
CA VAL A 133 -2.18 -5.20 -7.17
C VAL A 133 -2.68 -6.64 -7.02
N LEU A 134 -1.87 -7.55 -6.47
CA LEU A 134 -2.27 -8.95 -6.24
C LEU A 134 -3.49 -9.03 -5.31
N THR A 135 -3.52 -8.23 -4.24
CA THR A 135 -4.66 -8.19 -3.32
C THR A 135 -5.91 -7.64 -4.01
N GLY A 136 -5.78 -6.59 -4.82
CA GLY A 136 -6.87 -5.98 -5.57
C GLY A 136 -7.46 -6.92 -6.63
N ASP A 137 -6.60 -7.64 -7.36
CA ASP A 137 -7.00 -8.63 -8.36
C ASP A 137 -7.80 -9.78 -7.72
N ALA A 138 -7.29 -10.35 -6.62
CA ALA A 138 -8.04 -11.36 -5.85
C ALA A 138 -9.38 -10.83 -5.33
N GLY A 139 -9.44 -9.55 -4.92
CA GLY A 139 -10.68 -8.90 -4.51
C GLY A 139 -11.66 -8.74 -5.68
N ALA A 140 -11.16 -8.40 -6.87
CA ALA A 140 -11.97 -8.31 -8.08
C ALA A 140 -12.53 -9.69 -8.47
N HIS A 141 -11.73 -10.75 -8.40
CA HIS A 141 -12.20 -12.12 -8.60
C HIS A 141 -13.26 -12.55 -7.59
N ALA A 142 -13.14 -12.15 -6.32
CA ALA A 142 -14.13 -12.46 -5.29
C ALA A 142 -15.52 -11.85 -5.55
N VAL A 143 -15.58 -10.66 -6.17
CA VAL A 143 -16.84 -9.96 -6.45
C VAL A 143 -17.37 -10.25 -7.86
N TRP A 144 -16.48 -10.28 -8.86
CA TRP A 144 -16.86 -10.27 -10.28
C TRP A 144 -16.58 -11.59 -11.01
N GLY A 145 -15.92 -12.56 -10.36
CA GLY A 145 -15.54 -13.83 -10.99
C GLY A 145 -16.71 -14.64 -11.55
N GLY A 146 -17.90 -14.54 -10.94
CA GLY A 146 -19.12 -15.19 -11.43
C GLY A 146 -19.81 -14.47 -12.60
N ILE A 147 -19.44 -13.21 -12.89
CA ILE A 147 -20.08 -12.39 -13.93
C ILE A 147 -19.32 -12.50 -15.26
N GLY A 148 -17.99 -12.63 -15.22
CA GLY A 148 -17.13 -12.76 -16.40
C GLY A 148 -16.91 -14.20 -16.90
N GLY A 149 -17.36 -15.21 -16.14
CA GLY A 149 -17.07 -16.63 -16.36
C GLY A 149 -18.16 -17.43 -17.08
N ALA A 150 -18.95 -16.81 -17.96
CA ALA A 150 -19.83 -17.56 -18.86
C ALA A 150 -19.03 -18.07 -20.08
N LYS A 151 -18.39 -19.23 -19.91
CA LYS A 151 -18.15 -20.22 -20.97
C LYS A 151 -18.27 -21.61 -20.36
#